data_AF-A0A2A4LYC4-F1
#
_entry.id   AF-A0A2A4LYC4-F1
#
_cell.length_a   1.000
_cell.length_b   1.000
_cell.length_c   1.000
_cell.angle_alpha   90.00
_cell.angle_beta   90.00
_cell.angle_gamma   90.00
#
_symmetry.space_group_name_H-M   'P 1'
#
loop_
_entity.id
_entity.type
_entity.pdbx_description
1 polymer ?
#
loop_
_entity_poly.entity_id
_entity_poly.type
_entity_poly.pdbx_seq_one_letter_code
_entity_poly.pdbx_strand_id
1 'polypeptide(L)'
;MNSSGAASVIGNDLYAAYNSNDKFEQGFCSGFIQAAKYAVADFPNMPAICKSQLAQVPLSQLEDVVQKELSSRPEQRHYSAFSIAFMSLAKGFGYIDSKSSIK
;
A
#
# COMPACT_ATOMS: atom_id res chain seq x y z
N MET A 1 8.31 16.40 -28.29
CA MET A 1 8.27 16.32 -26.82
C MET A 1 7.56 15.04 -26.45
N ASN A 2 8.30 13.95 -26.24
CA ASN A 2 7.70 12.68 -25.81
C ASN A 2 7.32 12.84 -24.34
N SER A 3 6.02 13.00 -24.10
CA SER A 3 5.40 12.73 -22.81
C SER A 3 5.62 11.24 -22.52
N SER A 4 6.73 10.90 -21.87
CA SER A 4 6.86 9.63 -21.16
C SER A 4 5.83 9.67 -20.04
N GLY A 5 4.60 9.28 -20.37
CA GLY A 5 3.54 9.08 -19.39
C GLY A 5 4.12 8.14 -18.34
N ALA A 6 4.17 8.61 -17.09
CA ALA A 6 4.65 7.79 -15.99
C ALA A 6 3.88 6.47 -16.05
N ALA A 7 4.57 5.39 -16.42
CA ALA A 7 3.95 4.08 -16.47
C ALA A 7 3.37 3.82 -15.07
N SER A 8 2.08 3.52 -15.00
CA SER A 8 1.43 3.29 -13.72
C SER A 8 2.11 2.09 -13.06
N VAL A 9 2.68 2.30 -11.87
CA VAL A 9 3.36 1.25 -11.10
C VAL A 9 2.34 0.17 -10.73
N ILE A 10 2.60 -1.07 -11.14
CA ILE A 10 1.75 -2.22 -10.80
C ILE A 10 2.33 -3.00 -9.62
N GLY A 11 1.51 -3.85 -9.02
CA GLY A 11 1.92 -4.66 -7.86
C GLY A 11 3.16 -5.53 -8.12
N ASN A 12 3.39 -5.99 -9.35
CA ASN A 12 4.59 -6.75 -9.70
C ASN A 12 5.85 -5.89 -9.59
N ASP A 13 5.79 -4.62 -10.01
CA ASP A 13 6.93 -3.70 -9.90
C ASP A 13 7.26 -3.44 -8.43
N LEU A 14 6.23 -3.16 -7.63
CA LEU A 14 6.40 -2.94 -6.19
C LEU A 14 6.90 -4.20 -5.47
N TYR A 15 6.42 -5.38 -5.85
CA TYR A 15 6.90 -6.65 -5.30
C TYR A 15 8.36 -6.92 -5.70
N ALA A 16 8.75 -6.63 -6.94
CA ALA A 16 10.14 -6.76 -7.37
C ALA A 16 11.05 -5.81 -6.59
N ALA A 17 10.64 -4.56 -6.40
CA ALA A 17 11.38 -3.57 -5.63
C ALA A 17 11.60 -4.01 -4.16
N TYR A 18 10.59 -4.61 -3.51
CA TYR A 18 10.74 -5.18 -2.15
C TYR A 18 11.78 -6.30 -2.05
N ASN A 19 11.96 -7.08 -3.11
CA ASN A 19 12.92 -8.18 -3.14
C ASN A 19 14.26 -7.77 -3.74
N SER A 20 14.45 -6.49 -4.05
CA SER A 20 15.69 -5.96 -4.60
C SER A 20 16.72 -5.73 -3.48
N ASN A 21 17.98 -5.97 -3.81
CA ASN A 21 19.12 -5.56 -2.99
C ASN A 21 19.56 -4.13 -3.29
N ASP A 22 18.92 -3.48 -4.27
CA ASP A 22 19.20 -2.10 -4.64
C ASP A 22 18.56 -1.13 -3.63
N LYS A 23 19.36 -0.18 -3.11
CA LYS A 23 18.92 0.76 -2.07
C LYS A 23 17.93 1.80 -2.61
N PHE A 24 18.00 2.13 -3.90
CA PHE A 24 17.04 3.04 -4.52
C PHE A 24 15.67 2.36 -4.62
N GLU A 25 15.62 1.09 -5.02
CA GLU A 25 14.38 0.30 -5.04
C GLU A 25 13.76 0.15 -3.64
N GLN A 26 14.60 -0.07 -2.61
CA GLN A 26 14.13 -0.10 -1.22
C GLN A 26 13.55 1.26 -0.79
N GLY A 27 14.24 2.36 -1.11
CA GLY A 27 13.74 3.71 -0.83
C GLY A 27 12.46 4.04 -1.60
N PHE A 28 12.33 3.55 -2.83
CA PHE A 28 11.11 3.65 -3.63
C PHE A 28 9.93 2.96 -2.94
N CYS A 29 10.11 1.72 -2.45
CA CYS A 29 9.09 1.02 -1.66
C CYS A 29 8.65 1.83 -0.44
N SER A 30 9.61 2.26 0.39
CA SER A 30 9.32 3.05 1.60
C SER A 30 8.56 4.33 1.28
N GLY A 31 8.99 5.09 0.27
CA GLY A 31 8.29 6.30 -0.17
C GLY A 31 6.89 6.03 -0.68
N PHE A 32 6.71 4.94 -1.42
CA PHE A 32 5.41 4.53 -1.96
C PHE A 32 4.42 4.15 -0.85
N ILE A 33 4.87 3.39 0.16
CA ILE A 33 4.05 3.02 1.32
C ILE A 33 3.72 4.23 2.18
N GLN A 34 4.67 5.14 2.35
CA GLN A 34 4.43 6.39 3.06
C GLN A 34 3.35 7.23 2.36
N ALA A 35 3.36 7.29 1.03
CA ALA A 35 2.30 7.96 0.26
C ALA A 35 0.94 7.26 0.41
N ALA A 36 0.91 5.92 0.36
CA ALA A 36 -0.31 5.16 0.60
C ALA A 36 -0.86 5.37 2.02
N LYS A 37 0.00 5.43 3.04
CA LYS A 37 -0.37 5.76 4.44
C LYS A 37 -1.10 7.10 4.52
N TYR A 38 -0.57 8.14 3.89
CA TYR A 38 -1.22 9.45 3.86
C TYR A 38 -2.57 9.41 3.14
N ALA A 39 -2.63 8.73 2.00
CA ALA A 39 -3.89 8.60 1.26
C ALA A 39 -4.97 7.87 2.06
N VAL A 40 -4.62 6.80 2.79
CA VAL A 40 -5.56 6.12 3.70
C VAL A 40 -5.98 7.06 4.83
N ALA A 41 -5.04 7.76 5.45
CA ALA A 41 -5.31 8.71 6.54
C ALA A 41 -6.24 9.86 6.13
N ASP A 42 -6.21 10.27 4.86
CA ASP A 42 -7.02 11.34 4.31
C ASP A 42 -8.29 10.85 3.61
N PHE A 43 -8.56 9.54 3.65
CA PHE A 43 -9.76 9.00 3.05
C PHE A 43 -11.03 9.51 3.77
N PRO A 44 -12.05 9.99 3.02
CA PRO A 44 -13.29 10.47 3.61
C PRO A 44 -13.95 9.40 4.49
N ASN A 45 -14.36 9.78 5.70
CA ASN A 45 -14.98 8.89 6.70
C ASN A 45 -14.02 7.89 7.38
N MET A 46 -12.70 8.04 7.27
CA MET A 46 -11.79 7.27 8.13
C MET A 46 -12.05 7.60 9.61
N PRO A 47 -12.37 6.61 10.46
CA PRO A 47 -12.60 6.86 11.88
C PRO A 47 -11.36 7.49 12.52
N ALA A 48 -11.56 8.52 13.36
CA ALA A 48 -10.47 9.24 14.00
C ALA A 48 -9.52 8.29 14.77
N ILE A 49 -10.07 7.26 15.41
CA ILE A 49 -9.28 6.24 16.12
C ILE A 49 -8.34 5.47 15.18
N CYS A 50 -8.83 5.05 14.01
CA CYS A 50 -8.02 4.37 13.00
C CYS A 50 -6.95 5.31 12.44
N LYS A 51 -7.27 6.59 12.21
CA LYS A 51 -6.31 7.60 11.76
C LYS A 51 -5.18 7.80 12.79
N SER A 52 -5.53 7.93 14.07
CA SER A 52 -4.55 8.06 15.17
C SER A 52 -3.68 6.81 15.31
N GLN A 53 -4.26 5.61 15.20
CA GLN A 53 -3.51 4.36 15.22
C GLN A 53 -2.53 4.29 14.04
N LEU A 54 -3.03 4.47 12.81
CA LEU A 54 -2.21 4.43 11.60
C LEU A 54 -1.05 5.43 11.65
N ALA A 55 -1.27 6.63 12.22
CA ALA A 55 -0.21 7.63 12.40
C ALA A 55 0.97 7.11 13.23
N GLN A 56 0.69 6.33 14.28
CA GLN A 56 1.69 5.78 15.21
C GLN A 56 2.39 4.52 14.70
N VAL A 57 1.86 3.87 13.66
CA VAL A 57 2.46 2.64 13.12
C VAL A 57 3.80 2.97 12.42
N PRO A 58 4.90 2.27 12.79
CA PRO A 58 6.19 2.38 12.11
C PRO A 58 6.08 2.00 10.64
N LEU A 59 6.83 2.69 9.78
CA LEU A 59 6.80 2.45 8.34
C LEU A 59 7.12 0.99 7.98
N SER A 60 8.07 0.36 8.67
CA SER A 60 8.43 -1.05 8.45
C SER A 60 7.25 -2.01 8.65
N GLN A 61 6.37 -1.76 9.62
CA GLN A 61 5.18 -2.59 9.81
C GLN A 61 4.16 -2.40 8.68
N LEU A 62 4.09 -1.19 8.11
CA LEU A 62 3.23 -0.92 6.95
C LEU A 62 3.78 -1.61 5.70
N GLU A 63 5.10 -1.61 5.53
CA GLU A 63 5.81 -2.35 4.48
C GLU A 63 5.53 -3.86 4.59
N ASP A 64 5.66 -4.43 5.79
CA ASP A 64 5.36 -5.85 6.05
C ASP A 64 3.92 -6.21 5.64
N VAL A 65 2.94 -5.37 5.96
CA VAL A 65 1.53 -5.58 5.59
C VAL A 65 1.35 -5.62 4.08
N VAL A 66 1.94 -4.66 3.36
CA VAL A 66 1.81 -4.59 1.90
C VAL A 66 2.60 -5.69 1.21
N GLN A 67 3.81 -5.98 1.67
CA GLN A 67 4.62 -7.09 1.17
C GLN A 67 3.91 -8.43 1.39
N LYS A 68 3.21 -8.61 2.52
CA LYS A 68 2.38 -9.79 2.77
C LYS A 68 1.21 -9.89 1.80
N GLU A 69 0.47 -8.82 1.52
CA GLU A 69 -0.62 -8.86 0.52
C GLU A 69 -0.06 -9.23 -0.86
N LEU A 70 1.02 -8.57 -1.28
CA LEU A 70 1.67 -8.86 -2.56
C LEU A 70 2.14 -10.32 -2.61
N SER A 71 2.86 -10.80 -1.60
CA SER A 71 3.39 -12.17 -1.57
C SER A 71 2.28 -13.24 -1.59
N SER A 72 1.19 -13.02 -0.83
CA SER A 72 0.09 -13.98 -0.69
C SER A 72 -0.90 -14.01 -1.85
N ARG A 73 -0.96 -12.96 -2.68
CA ARG A 73 -1.93 -12.81 -3.77
C ARG A 73 -1.27 -12.47 -5.10
N PRO A 74 -0.43 -13.37 -5.66
CA PRO A 74 0.27 -13.14 -6.92
C PRO A 74 -0.69 -12.80 -8.08
N GLU A 75 -1.90 -13.36 -8.06
CA GLU A 75 -2.96 -13.10 -9.03
C GLU A 75 -3.51 -11.67 -8.98
N GLN A 76 -3.14 -10.86 -8.00
CA GLN A 76 -3.56 -9.45 -7.91
C GLN A 76 -2.45 -8.46 -8.27
N ARG A 77 -1.22 -8.93 -8.47
CA ARG A 77 -0.07 -8.05 -8.69
C ARG A 77 -0.08 -7.32 -10.03
N HIS A 78 -0.95 -7.70 -10.97
CA HIS A 78 -1.14 -6.93 -12.21
C HIS A 78 -1.98 -5.66 -12.02
N TYR A 79 -2.63 -5.49 -10.87
CA TYR A 79 -3.33 -4.26 -10.54
C TYR A 79 -2.38 -3.15 -10.07
N SER A 80 -2.90 -1.92 -9.99
CA SER A 80 -2.17 -0.76 -9.48
C SER A 80 -1.56 -1.04 -8.11
N ALA A 81 -0.25 -0.82 -7.99
CA ALA A 81 0.48 -0.93 -6.72
C ALA A 81 -0.14 -0.04 -5.64
N PHE A 82 -0.58 1.17 -6.02
CA PHE A 82 -1.22 2.11 -5.11
C PHE A 82 -2.52 1.56 -4.56
N SER A 83 -3.37 0.98 -5.41
CA SER A 83 -4.63 0.38 -4.98
C SER A 83 -4.41 -0.81 -4.05
N ILE A 84 -3.42 -1.66 -4.33
CA ILE A 84 -3.05 -2.79 -3.47
C ILE A 84 -2.56 -2.28 -2.11
N ALA A 85 -1.61 -1.34 -2.09
CA ALA A 85 -1.07 -0.77 -0.86
C ALA A 85 -2.16 -0.09 -0.03
N PHE A 86 -2.95 0.80 -0.64
CA PHE A 86 -4.08 1.48 0.00
C PHE A 86 -5.04 0.47 0.65
N MET A 87 -5.51 -0.53 -0.11
CA MET A 87 -6.47 -1.50 0.38
C MET A 87 -5.89 -2.39 1.47
N SER A 88 -4.62 -2.77 1.37
CA SER A 88 -3.93 -3.59 2.37
C SER A 88 -3.81 -2.86 3.70
N LEU A 89 -3.38 -1.59 3.67
CA LEU A 89 -3.27 -0.75 4.86
C LEU A 89 -4.66 -0.45 5.45
N ALA A 90 -5.63 -0.11 4.60
CA ALA A 90 -7.01 0.11 5.02
C ALA A 90 -7.63 -1.12 5.73
N LYS A 91 -7.41 -2.33 5.22
CA LYS A 91 -7.86 -3.57 5.88
C LYS A 91 -7.08 -3.85 7.16
N GLY A 92 -5.75 -3.77 7.10
CA GLY A 92 -4.86 -4.10 8.22
C GLY A 92 -5.07 -3.24 9.46
N PHE A 93 -5.49 -1.98 9.27
CA PHE A 93 -5.70 -1.02 10.36
C PHE A 93 -7.18 -0.65 10.56
N GLY A 94 -8.09 -1.55 10.18
CA GLY A 94 -9.49 -1.51 10.62
C GLY A 94 -10.36 -0.44 9.95
N TYR A 95 -9.93 0.13 8.82
CA TYR A 95 -10.76 1.02 8.01
C TYR A 95 -11.79 0.25 7.17
N ILE A 96 -11.39 -0.89 6.62
CA ILE A 96 -12.28 -1.78 5.85
C ILE A 96 -12.49 -3.03 6.68
N ASP A 97 -13.62 -3.10 7.37
CA ASP A 97 -14.02 -4.31 8.09
C ASP A 97 -14.19 -5.45 7.06
N SER A 98 -13.44 -6.54 7.22
CA SER A 98 -13.60 -7.75 6.40
C SER A 98 -15.00 -8.38 6.55
N LYS A 99 -15.80 -7.87 7.50
CA LYS A 99 -17.19 -8.25 7.76
C LYS A 99 -18.24 -7.39 7.07
N SER A 100 -17.90 -6.41 6.24
CA SER A 100 -18.87 -5.82 5.29
C SER A 100 -19.17 -6.78 4.13
N SER A 101 -19.56 -8.01 4.47
CA SER A 101 -20.41 -8.82 3.61
C SER A 101 -21.79 -8.19 3.68
N ILE A 102 -22.19 -7.62 2.54
CA ILE A 102 -23.55 -7.29 2.12
C ILE A 102 -24.60 -7.92 3.06
N LYS A 103 -25.33 -7.08 3.79
CA LYS A 103 -26.68 -7.40 4.26
C LYS A 103 -27.68 -6.79 3.30
#